data_AF-A0A9P6F776-F1
#
_entry.id   AF-A0A9P6F776-F1
#
_cell.length_a   1.000
_cell.length_b   1.000
_cell.length_c   1.000
_cell.angle_alpha   90.00
_cell.angle_beta   90.00
_cell.angle_gamma   90.00
#
_symmetry.space_group_name_H-M   'P 1'
#
loop_
_entity.id
_entity.type
_entity.pdbx_description
1 polymer ?
#
loop_
_entity_poly.entity_id
_entity_poly.type
_entity_poly.pdbx_seq_one_letter_code
_entity_poly.pdbx_strand_id
1 'polypeptide(L)'
;MDEPIQKMEKDCSAIVEAQFPEIEAHAKSGQITKSFEQLLVLEKQTRSAADLASSTRVLKKFIQLTFEAQDWKLMQEYIVLLSKKHGQLKQAITRMIQESMECLEKTPDMKTKLELIDTLRTVTDGKVYLEVERARVTRILAKIKEDEGNVNEAADIMQDLQVETFGSMEKREKTDFILEQMRLCLLKRDYVRANIISKKINIRYFKETEVQDLKLRFYDLMIEYSLHENEYLQACKHYRQIYDTPIVKADPAQAKKAVENAVLFVVLAPFDNEQSDLIQRVYIEADEVDTPVYKDLLKCFITTELMRWAMIEQIYGPTLGQNTALATGDEAARKRLKELHNRAVEHNIRVIAKYYTRITTKRLTQLLDLPDKDCEEFLSKLVVSKTIYAKIDRPAGLVSFAKSKHANEVLNEWSQDINGLLGLIEKTCHLITKEEIIHSITKVI
;
A
#
# COMPACT_ATOMS: atom_id res chain seq x y z
N MET A 1 34.77 27.48 -32.04
CA MET A 1 34.49 26.05 -32.25
C MET A 1 33.10 26.00 -32.83
N ASP A 2 33.05 25.58 -34.07
CA ASP A 2 31.92 25.70 -34.99
C ASP A 2 30.62 25.12 -34.42
N GLU A 3 29.56 25.93 -34.51
CA GLU A 3 28.19 25.47 -34.37
C GLU A 3 27.95 24.35 -35.40
N PRO A 4 27.39 23.19 -35.01
CA PRO A 4 27.07 22.15 -35.97
C PRO A 4 25.97 22.68 -36.88
N ILE A 5 26.33 22.91 -38.13
CA ILE A 5 25.48 23.29 -39.26
C ILE A 5 24.18 22.47 -39.19
N GLN A 6 23.08 23.12 -38.82
CA GLN A 6 21.73 22.58 -39.02
C GLN A 6 21.57 22.36 -40.53
N LYS A 7 21.65 21.10 -40.97
CA LYS A 7 21.22 20.72 -42.32
C LYS A 7 19.77 21.18 -42.48
N MET A 8 19.53 22.10 -43.41
CA MET A 8 18.19 22.57 -43.76
C MET A 8 17.23 21.38 -43.89
N GLU A 9 16.16 21.38 -43.09
CA GLU A 9 15.01 20.50 -43.28
C GLU A 9 14.51 20.71 -44.71
N LYS A 10 14.69 19.71 -45.57
CA LYS A 10 14.05 19.69 -46.88
C LYS A 10 12.75 18.95 -46.71
N ASP A 11 11.63 19.64 -46.84
CA ASP A 11 10.30 19.05 -46.86
C ASP A 11 10.21 18.00 -47.97
N CYS A 12 10.21 16.73 -47.57
CA CYS A 12 10.08 15.60 -48.49
C CYS A 12 8.62 15.11 -48.58
N SER A 13 7.68 15.85 -47.98
CA SER A 13 6.25 15.50 -47.87
C SER A 13 5.61 15.22 -49.23
N ALA A 14 5.90 16.03 -50.25
CA ALA A 14 5.36 15.87 -51.60
C ALA A 14 5.88 14.61 -52.33
N ILE A 15 7.13 14.22 -52.07
CA ILE A 15 7.74 13.01 -52.66
C ILE A 15 7.15 11.76 -52.00
N VAL A 16 6.96 11.83 -50.69
CA VAL A 16 6.39 10.75 -49.87
C VAL A 16 4.91 10.54 -50.18
N GLU A 17 4.12 11.61 -50.36
CA GLU A 17 2.70 11.52 -50.75
C GLU A 17 2.49 11.02 -52.19
N ALA A 18 3.42 11.31 -53.10
CA ALA A 18 3.35 10.82 -54.48
C ALA A 18 3.72 9.32 -54.59
N GLN A 19 4.63 8.82 -53.76
CA GLN A 19 5.11 7.43 -53.84
C GLN A 19 4.32 6.46 -52.94
N PHE A 20 3.60 6.92 -51.91
CA PHE A 20 2.76 6.04 -51.08
C PHE A 20 1.70 5.24 -51.86
N PRO A 21 0.97 5.82 -52.83
CA PRO A 21 -0.01 5.08 -53.63
C PRO A 21 0.64 4.00 -54.51
N GLU A 22 1.83 4.28 -55.05
CA GLU A 22 2.59 3.31 -55.86
C GLU A 22 3.07 2.14 -55.00
N ILE A 23 3.55 2.42 -53.79
CA ILE A 23 4.02 1.42 -52.84
C ILE A 23 2.85 0.54 -52.34
N GLU A 24 1.67 1.13 -52.11
CA GLU A 24 0.45 0.38 -51.77
C GLU A 24 -0.07 -0.47 -52.94
N ALA A 25 0.04 0.02 -54.18
CA ALA A 25 -0.30 -0.75 -55.37
C ALA A 25 0.66 -1.92 -55.59
N HIS A 26 1.96 -1.73 -55.32
CA HIS A 26 2.95 -2.80 -55.35
C HIS A 26 2.77 -3.83 -54.23
N ALA A 27 2.32 -3.40 -53.04
CA ALA A 27 1.98 -4.30 -51.95
C ALA A 27 0.75 -5.15 -52.27
N LYS A 28 -0.31 -4.55 -52.83
CA LYS A 28 -1.53 -5.27 -53.26
C LYS A 28 -1.31 -6.22 -54.44
N SER A 29 -0.27 -6.00 -55.24
CA SER A 29 0.11 -6.89 -56.35
C SER A 29 1.07 -8.02 -55.94
N GLY A 30 1.37 -8.18 -54.66
CA GLY A 30 2.19 -9.27 -54.12
C GLY A 30 3.70 -9.09 -54.27
N GLN A 31 4.17 -7.92 -54.72
CA GLN A 31 5.60 -7.60 -54.83
C GLN A 31 6.10 -6.83 -53.59
N ILE A 32 5.94 -7.46 -52.43
CA ILE A 32 6.26 -6.90 -51.11
C ILE A 32 7.73 -6.48 -51.00
N THR A 33 8.65 -7.25 -51.58
CA THR A 33 10.10 -6.96 -51.55
C THR A 33 10.47 -5.68 -52.29
N LYS A 34 9.83 -5.40 -53.43
CA LYS A 34 10.08 -4.16 -54.19
C LYS A 34 9.51 -2.93 -53.48
N SER A 35 8.35 -3.07 -52.83
CA SER A 35 7.79 -2.03 -51.97
C SER A 35 8.75 -1.67 -50.84
N PHE A 36 9.41 -2.66 -50.22
CA PHE A 36 10.41 -2.41 -49.16
C PHE A 36 11.71 -1.77 -49.67
N GLU A 37 12.20 -2.16 -50.85
CA GLU A 37 13.37 -1.50 -51.45
C GLU A 37 13.10 -0.02 -51.75
N GLN A 38 11.92 0.29 -52.32
CA GLN A 38 11.49 1.67 -52.57
C GLN A 38 11.35 2.46 -51.26
N LEU A 39 10.76 1.87 -50.23
CA LEU A 39 10.66 2.49 -48.91
C LEU A 39 12.02 2.69 -48.22
N LEU A 40 13.00 1.80 -48.44
CA LEU A 40 14.36 1.97 -47.91
C LEU A 40 15.11 3.11 -48.61
N VAL A 41 14.86 3.32 -49.91
CA VAL A 41 15.39 4.47 -50.65
C VAL A 41 14.77 5.77 -50.14
N LEU A 42 13.46 5.79 -49.93
CA LEU A 42 12.75 6.91 -49.33
C LEU A 42 13.24 7.20 -47.92
N GLU A 43 13.40 6.18 -47.06
CA GLU A 43 13.95 6.33 -45.71
C GLU A 43 15.34 6.95 -45.74
N LYS A 44 16.20 6.55 -46.68
CA LYS A 44 17.53 7.15 -46.84
C LYS A 44 17.44 8.64 -47.22
N GLN A 45 16.51 9.00 -48.12
CA GLN A 45 16.30 10.38 -48.55
C GLN A 45 15.74 11.26 -47.42
N THR A 46 14.68 10.80 -46.74
CA THR A 46 14.07 11.54 -45.62
C THR A 46 15.01 11.65 -44.43
N ARG A 47 15.84 10.62 -44.17
CA ARG A 47 16.89 10.67 -43.14
C ARG A 47 18.00 11.65 -43.50
N SER A 48 18.46 11.67 -44.75
CA SER A 48 19.45 12.66 -45.20
C SER A 48 18.92 14.11 -45.17
N ALA A 49 17.61 14.27 -45.35
CA ALA A 49 16.90 15.56 -45.28
C ALA A 49 16.54 16.00 -43.84
N ALA A 50 16.73 15.13 -42.84
CA ALA A 50 16.38 15.36 -41.44
C ALA A 50 14.90 15.77 -41.19
N ASP A 51 13.99 15.45 -42.11
CA ASP A 51 12.57 15.74 -41.99
C ASP A 51 11.87 14.72 -41.08
N LEU A 52 11.37 15.22 -39.94
CA LEU A 52 10.71 14.43 -38.91
C LEU A 52 9.35 13.87 -39.36
N ALA A 53 8.55 14.67 -40.04
CA ALA A 53 7.18 14.30 -40.42
C ALA A 53 7.19 13.21 -41.50
N SER A 54 8.02 13.41 -42.51
CA SER A 54 8.20 12.46 -43.61
C SER A 54 8.83 11.16 -43.15
N SER A 55 9.90 11.22 -42.34
CA SER A 55 10.53 10.01 -41.79
C SER A 55 9.58 9.23 -40.90
N THR A 56 8.76 9.91 -40.10
CA THR A 56 7.74 9.25 -39.27
C THR A 56 6.72 8.54 -40.16
N ARG A 57 6.15 9.21 -41.16
CA ARG A 57 5.17 8.59 -42.08
C ARG A 57 5.74 7.37 -42.82
N VAL A 58 6.98 7.44 -43.28
CA VAL A 58 7.64 6.31 -43.97
C VAL A 58 7.78 5.11 -43.03
N LEU A 59 8.26 5.32 -41.80
CA LEU A 59 8.38 4.24 -40.80
C LEU A 59 7.02 3.65 -40.39
N LYS A 60 6.00 4.49 -40.27
CA LYS A 60 4.63 4.07 -40.02
C LYS A 60 4.10 3.16 -41.14
N LYS A 61 4.33 3.57 -42.39
CA LYS A 61 3.92 2.79 -43.57
C LYS A 61 4.65 1.45 -43.67
N PHE A 62 5.94 1.38 -43.28
CA PHE A 62 6.67 0.11 -43.17
C PHE A 62 5.94 -0.89 -42.25
N ILE A 63 5.44 -0.42 -41.10
CA ILE A 63 4.71 -1.26 -40.14
C ILE A 63 3.33 -1.66 -40.67
N GLN A 64 2.61 -0.74 -41.29
CA GLN A 64 1.29 -1.04 -41.86
C GLN A 64 1.37 -2.07 -43.00
N LEU A 65 2.38 -1.97 -43.87
CA LEU A 65 2.56 -2.92 -44.97
C LEU A 65 3.00 -4.30 -44.51
N THR A 66 3.83 -4.36 -43.46
CA THR A 66 4.20 -5.64 -42.85
C THR A 66 3.00 -6.29 -42.14
N PHE A 67 2.12 -5.47 -41.55
CA PHE A 67 0.86 -5.93 -40.96
C PHE A 67 -0.12 -6.45 -42.03
N GLU A 68 -0.30 -5.73 -43.15
CA GLU A 68 -1.13 -6.15 -44.29
C GLU A 68 -0.62 -7.44 -44.95
N ALA A 69 0.70 -7.65 -44.96
CA ALA A 69 1.33 -8.86 -45.48
C ALA A 69 1.27 -10.07 -44.52
N GLN A 70 0.83 -9.89 -43.27
CA GLN A 70 0.86 -10.90 -42.19
C GLN A 70 2.24 -11.54 -41.92
N ASP A 71 3.32 -10.91 -42.38
CA ASP A 71 4.67 -11.49 -42.33
C ASP A 71 5.48 -10.91 -41.17
N TRP A 72 5.19 -11.42 -39.97
CA TRP A 72 5.70 -10.89 -38.69
C TRP A 72 7.21 -11.01 -38.52
N LYS A 73 7.85 -12.01 -39.14
CA LYS A 73 9.31 -12.20 -39.07
C LYS A 73 10.06 -11.09 -39.80
N LEU A 74 9.58 -10.73 -41.00
CA LEU A 74 10.11 -9.61 -41.75
C LEU A 74 9.96 -8.30 -40.98
N MET A 75 8.83 -8.10 -40.31
CA MET A 75 8.61 -6.94 -39.45
C MET A 75 9.68 -6.83 -38.35
N GLN A 76 9.96 -7.93 -37.65
CA GLN A 76 10.98 -7.96 -36.59
C GLN A 76 12.38 -7.61 -37.12
N GLU A 77 12.79 -8.20 -38.25
CA GLU A 77 14.08 -7.92 -38.88
C GLU A 77 14.21 -6.44 -39.27
N TYR A 78 13.15 -5.86 -39.86
CA TYR A 78 13.14 -4.46 -40.24
C TYR A 78 13.13 -3.52 -39.03
N ILE A 79 12.41 -3.84 -37.95
CA ILE A 79 12.46 -3.05 -36.70
C ILE A 79 13.89 -3.05 -36.13
N VAL A 80 14.57 -4.19 -36.11
CA VAL A 80 15.98 -4.28 -35.67
C VAL A 80 16.90 -3.50 -36.61
N LEU A 81 16.71 -3.59 -37.92
CA LEU A 81 17.53 -2.89 -38.91
C LEU A 81 17.36 -1.36 -38.82
N LEU A 82 16.12 -0.89 -38.82
CA LEU A 82 15.77 0.54 -38.79
C LEU A 82 16.19 1.18 -37.47
N SER A 83 16.13 0.43 -36.37
CA SER A 83 16.54 0.93 -35.05
C SER A 83 18.06 0.95 -34.80
N LYS A 84 18.84 0.22 -35.61
CA LYS A 84 20.33 0.23 -35.59
C LYS A 84 20.94 1.21 -36.60
N LYS A 85 20.17 1.71 -37.58
CA LYS A 85 20.65 2.63 -38.60
C LYS A 85 21.11 3.97 -38.00
N HIS A 86 22.33 4.37 -38.33
CA HIS A 86 22.92 5.63 -37.85
C HIS A 86 22.25 6.84 -38.51
N GLY A 87 21.90 7.85 -37.70
CA GLY A 87 21.31 9.10 -38.16
C GLY A 87 19.78 9.15 -38.20
N GLN A 88 19.09 8.11 -37.73
CA GLN A 88 17.63 8.15 -37.63
C GLN A 88 17.16 9.05 -36.48
N LEU A 89 16.12 9.84 -36.74
CA LEU A 89 15.57 10.76 -35.74
C LEU A 89 14.91 9.97 -34.59
N LYS A 90 15.28 10.32 -33.35
CA LYS A 90 14.82 9.61 -32.13
C LYS A 90 13.30 9.53 -32.04
N GLN A 91 12.60 10.64 -32.30
CA GLN A 91 11.13 10.69 -32.26
C GLN A 91 10.49 9.82 -33.35
N ALA A 92 11.11 9.68 -34.53
CA ALA A 92 10.60 8.82 -35.60
C ALA A 92 10.66 7.33 -35.18
N ILE A 93 11.74 6.92 -34.50
CA ILE A 93 11.85 5.58 -33.91
C ILE A 93 10.80 5.36 -32.82
N THR A 94 10.56 6.34 -31.94
CA THR A 94 9.50 6.25 -30.91
C THR A 94 8.13 6.04 -31.54
N ARG A 95 7.78 6.81 -32.58
CA ARG A 95 6.51 6.67 -33.31
C ARG A 95 6.38 5.32 -34.03
N MET A 96 7.48 4.82 -34.59
CA MET A 96 7.53 3.48 -35.19
C MET A 96 7.23 2.40 -34.14
N ILE A 97 7.84 2.48 -32.96
CA ILE A 97 7.60 1.51 -31.88
C ILE A 97 6.17 1.61 -31.35
N GLN A 98 5.61 2.83 -31.22
CA GLN A 98 4.20 3.04 -30.86
C GLN A 98 3.23 2.34 -31.80
N GLU A 99 3.41 2.48 -33.12
CA GLU A 99 2.56 1.76 -34.07
C GLU A 99 2.78 0.25 -34.05
N SER A 100 4.01 -0.20 -33.80
CA SER A 100 4.30 -1.63 -33.62
C SER A 100 3.55 -2.20 -32.41
N MET A 101 3.38 -1.41 -31.34
CA MET A 101 2.60 -1.81 -30.17
C MET A 101 1.09 -1.81 -30.43
N GLU A 102 0.54 -0.85 -31.18
CA GLU A 102 -0.88 -0.90 -31.60
C GLU A 102 -1.16 -2.15 -32.45
N CYS A 103 -0.18 -2.59 -33.26
CA CYS A 103 -0.28 -3.81 -34.03
C CYS A 103 -0.27 -5.08 -33.16
N LEU A 104 0.36 -5.07 -31.97
CA LEU A 104 0.35 -6.21 -31.04
C LEU A 104 -1.06 -6.56 -30.54
N GLU A 105 -1.95 -5.57 -30.41
CA GLU A 105 -3.33 -5.80 -29.96
C GLU A 105 -4.18 -6.55 -31.00
N LYS A 106 -3.81 -6.48 -32.28
CA LYS A 106 -4.53 -7.08 -33.41
C LYS A 106 -3.91 -8.40 -33.91
N THR A 107 -2.86 -8.89 -33.24
CA THR A 107 -2.20 -10.16 -33.59
C THR A 107 -3.10 -11.37 -33.27
N PRO A 108 -3.21 -12.36 -34.17
CA PRO A 108 -4.04 -13.55 -33.95
C PRO A 108 -3.36 -14.64 -33.12
N ASP A 109 -2.02 -14.72 -33.11
CA ASP A 109 -1.26 -15.83 -32.51
C ASP A 109 -0.44 -15.42 -31.28
N MET A 110 -0.57 -16.20 -30.19
CA MET A 110 0.16 -15.97 -28.94
C MET A 110 1.68 -16.09 -29.09
N LYS A 111 2.17 -16.99 -29.96
CA LYS A 111 3.61 -17.20 -30.20
C LYS A 111 4.27 -16.05 -30.94
N THR A 112 3.64 -15.53 -31.99
CA THR A 112 4.18 -14.38 -32.74
C THR A 112 4.14 -13.11 -31.91
N LYS A 113 3.15 -12.99 -31.00
CA LYS A 113 3.09 -11.91 -30.01
C LYS A 113 4.28 -11.94 -29.05
N LEU A 114 4.67 -13.11 -28.53
CA LEU A 114 5.85 -13.27 -27.67
C LEU A 114 7.16 -12.92 -28.40
N GLU A 115 7.37 -13.44 -29.61
CA GLU A 115 8.56 -13.14 -30.41
C GLU A 115 8.67 -11.64 -30.73
N LEU A 116 7.56 -11.00 -31.12
CA LEU A 116 7.53 -9.57 -31.39
C LEU A 116 7.82 -8.76 -30.12
N ILE A 117 7.29 -9.16 -28.96
CA ILE A 117 7.60 -8.52 -27.68
C ILE A 117 9.09 -8.63 -27.35
N ASP A 118 9.71 -9.79 -27.53
CA ASP A 118 11.14 -9.97 -27.25
C ASP A 118 12.02 -9.14 -28.19
N THR A 119 11.63 -9.01 -29.47
CA THR A 119 12.33 -8.10 -30.40
C THR A 119 12.17 -6.62 -30.00
N LEU A 120 10.99 -6.21 -29.52
CA LEU A 120 10.78 -4.86 -29.02
C LEU A 120 11.58 -4.60 -27.73
N ARG A 121 11.66 -5.57 -26.81
CA ARG A 121 12.48 -5.46 -25.59
C ARG A 121 13.96 -5.32 -25.89
N THR A 122 14.48 -6.10 -26.84
CA THR A 122 15.89 -6.00 -27.26
C THR A 122 16.20 -4.70 -28.00
N VAL A 123 15.27 -4.18 -28.81
CA VAL A 123 15.46 -2.91 -29.54
C VAL A 123 15.37 -1.68 -28.64
N THR A 124 14.57 -1.76 -27.58
CA THR A 124 14.38 -0.69 -26.59
C THR A 124 15.44 -0.67 -25.49
N ASP A 125 16.22 -1.75 -25.35
CA ASP A 125 17.26 -1.82 -24.32
C ASP A 125 18.38 -0.80 -24.55
N GLY A 126 18.81 -0.13 -23.48
CA GLY A 126 19.87 0.88 -23.51
C GLY A 126 19.51 2.24 -24.14
N LYS A 127 18.25 2.47 -24.56
CA LYS A 127 17.82 3.73 -25.19
C LYS A 127 16.90 4.55 -24.26
N VAL A 128 17.45 5.59 -23.64
CA VAL A 128 16.75 6.47 -22.67
C VAL A 128 15.42 7.04 -23.21
N TYR A 129 15.34 7.37 -24.50
CA TYR A 129 14.13 7.94 -25.11
C TYR A 129 13.02 6.92 -25.43
N LEU A 130 13.25 5.63 -25.17
CA LEU A 130 12.28 4.54 -25.38
C LEU A 130 11.92 3.80 -24.08
N GLU A 131 12.36 4.30 -22.92
CA GLU A 131 12.10 3.66 -21.62
C GLU A 131 10.61 3.51 -21.31
N VAL A 132 9.79 4.51 -21.67
CA VAL A 132 8.33 4.47 -21.48
C VAL A 132 7.71 3.31 -22.25
N GLU A 133 8.07 3.18 -23.53
CA GLU A 133 7.53 2.12 -24.39
C GLU A 133 8.04 0.75 -23.97
N ARG A 134 9.30 0.65 -23.52
CA ARG A 134 9.82 -0.58 -22.91
C ARG A 134 8.99 -1.01 -21.71
N ALA A 135 8.62 -0.07 -20.84
CA ALA A 135 7.80 -0.36 -19.67
C ALA A 135 6.44 -0.94 -20.06
N ARG A 136 5.77 -0.33 -21.05
CA ARG A 136 4.47 -0.77 -21.56
C ARG A 136 4.52 -2.17 -22.19
N VAL A 137 5.51 -2.43 -23.05
CA VAL A 137 5.73 -3.75 -23.65
C VAL A 137 5.98 -4.80 -22.56
N THR A 138 6.78 -4.47 -21.55
CA THR A 138 7.08 -5.37 -20.43
C THR A 138 5.83 -5.68 -19.61
N ARG A 139 4.92 -4.71 -19.42
CA ARG A 139 3.62 -4.94 -18.75
C ARG A 139 2.74 -5.91 -19.53
N ILE A 140 2.69 -5.78 -20.85
CA ILE A 140 1.91 -6.69 -21.70
C ILE A 140 2.49 -8.11 -21.61
N LEU A 141 3.81 -8.25 -21.64
CA LEU A 141 4.47 -9.55 -21.46
C LEU A 141 4.13 -10.19 -20.11
N ALA A 142 4.17 -9.40 -19.04
CA ALA A 142 3.87 -9.87 -17.70
C ALA A 142 2.42 -10.37 -17.58
N LYS A 143 1.46 -9.65 -18.18
CA LYS A 143 0.06 -10.09 -18.23
C LYS A 143 -0.11 -11.40 -18.99
N ILE A 144 0.53 -11.55 -20.15
CA ILE A 144 0.49 -12.80 -20.92
C ILE A 144 1.02 -13.98 -20.08
N LYS A 145 2.15 -13.78 -19.38
CA LYS A 145 2.71 -14.81 -18.51
C LYS A 145 1.86 -15.09 -17.27
N GLU A 146 1.15 -14.09 -16.75
CA GLU A 146 0.17 -14.26 -15.67
C GLU A 146 -1.01 -15.11 -16.14
N ASP A 147 -1.54 -14.84 -17.34
CA ASP A 147 -2.63 -15.62 -17.97
C ASP A 147 -2.21 -17.08 -18.25
N GLU A 148 -0.94 -17.32 -18.56
CA GLU A 148 -0.35 -18.66 -18.70
C GLU A 148 -0.09 -19.37 -17.35
N GLY A 149 -0.30 -18.69 -16.21
CA GLY A 149 -0.08 -19.21 -14.87
C GLY A 149 1.36 -19.10 -14.36
N ASN A 150 2.28 -18.52 -15.15
CA ASN A 150 3.69 -18.35 -14.82
C ASN A 150 3.94 -17.05 -14.03
N VAL A 151 3.28 -16.93 -12.87
CA VAL A 151 3.34 -15.73 -12.00
C VAL A 151 4.75 -15.39 -11.54
N ASN A 152 5.59 -16.40 -11.30
CA ASN A 152 6.97 -16.20 -10.84
C ASN A 152 7.81 -15.45 -11.88
N GLU A 153 7.73 -15.87 -13.14
CA GLU A 153 8.47 -15.23 -14.23
C GLU A 153 7.90 -13.84 -14.55
N ALA A 154 6.58 -13.67 -14.48
CA ALA A 154 5.94 -12.37 -14.64
C ALA A 154 6.43 -11.37 -13.58
N ALA A 155 6.54 -11.80 -12.32
CA ALA A 155 7.05 -10.98 -11.23
C ALA A 155 8.52 -10.60 -11.44
N ASP A 156 9.39 -11.53 -11.83
CA ASP A 156 10.82 -11.26 -12.03
C ASP A 156 11.04 -10.31 -13.23
N ILE A 157 10.33 -10.51 -14.34
CA ILE A 157 10.39 -9.61 -15.52
C ILE A 157 9.95 -8.18 -15.17
N MET A 158 8.90 -8.05 -14.37
CA MET A 158 8.42 -6.73 -13.93
C MET A 158 9.39 -6.08 -12.94
N GLN A 159 10.06 -6.86 -12.09
CA GLN A 159 11.03 -6.36 -11.10
C GLN A 159 12.34 -5.86 -11.74
N ASP A 160 12.81 -6.49 -12.82
CA ASP A 160 14.02 -6.06 -13.54
C ASP A 160 13.90 -4.61 -14.04
N LEU A 161 12.68 -4.15 -14.28
CA LEU A 161 12.41 -2.80 -14.74
C LEU A 161 12.29 -1.82 -13.55
N GLN A 162 13.32 -1.01 -13.33
CA GLN A 162 13.35 0.03 -12.30
C GLN A 162 12.63 1.33 -12.73
N VAL A 163 11.30 1.26 -12.85
CA VAL A 163 10.42 2.37 -13.29
C VAL A 163 10.51 3.66 -12.49
N GLU A 164 11.02 3.62 -11.25
CA GLU A 164 11.27 4.80 -10.43
C GLU A 164 12.28 5.77 -11.05
N THR A 165 13.24 5.24 -11.81
CA THR A 165 14.33 6.04 -12.38
C THR A 165 13.92 6.78 -13.67
N PHE A 166 12.80 6.41 -14.28
CA PHE A 166 12.39 6.95 -15.57
C PHE A 166 11.82 8.37 -15.41
N GLY A 167 12.64 9.39 -15.61
CA GLY A 167 12.22 10.79 -15.49
C GLY A 167 11.09 11.21 -16.45
N SER A 168 10.97 10.53 -17.58
CA SER A 168 10.05 10.84 -18.69
C SER A 168 8.63 10.29 -18.52
N MET A 169 8.39 9.36 -17.58
CA MET A 169 7.06 8.78 -17.34
C MET A 169 6.18 9.66 -16.44
N GLU A 170 4.88 9.64 -16.70
CA GLU A 170 3.88 10.28 -15.85
C GLU A 170 3.85 9.64 -14.45
N LYS A 171 3.65 10.45 -13.41
CA LYS A 171 3.61 9.97 -12.01
C LYS A 171 2.50 8.94 -11.77
N ARG A 172 1.34 9.10 -12.42
CA ARG A 172 0.21 8.17 -12.32
C ARG A 172 0.57 6.81 -12.89
N GLU A 173 1.12 6.78 -14.11
CA GLU A 173 1.56 5.55 -14.79
C GLU A 173 2.64 4.85 -13.97
N LYS A 174 3.65 5.59 -13.45
CA LYS A 174 4.66 5.02 -12.54
C LYS A 174 4.05 4.34 -11.32
N THR A 175 3.10 5.00 -10.66
CA THR A 175 2.46 4.46 -9.46
C THR A 175 1.70 3.17 -9.79
N ASP A 176 0.94 3.16 -10.89
CA ASP A 176 0.23 1.96 -11.35
C ASP A 176 1.19 0.79 -11.65
N PHE A 177 2.35 1.07 -12.25
CA PHE A 177 3.39 0.06 -12.47
C PHE A 177 3.95 -0.52 -11.16
N ILE A 178 4.23 0.32 -10.17
CA ILE A 178 4.75 -0.12 -8.86
C ILE A 178 3.69 -0.95 -8.11
N LEU A 179 2.41 -0.59 -8.22
CA LEU A 179 1.31 -1.37 -7.63
C LEU A 179 1.16 -2.75 -8.28
N GLU A 180 1.30 -2.84 -9.60
CA GLU A 180 1.27 -4.14 -10.28
C GLU A 180 2.45 -5.02 -9.87
N GLN A 181 3.65 -4.43 -9.74
CA GLN A 181 4.82 -5.14 -9.20
C GLN A 181 4.53 -5.68 -7.79
N MET A 182 3.93 -4.85 -6.92
CA MET A 182 3.57 -5.27 -5.56
C MET A 182 2.55 -6.41 -5.57
N ARG A 183 1.50 -6.33 -6.40
CA ARG A 183 0.48 -7.37 -6.56
C ARG A 183 1.10 -8.71 -6.99
N LEU A 184 1.98 -8.70 -7.99
CA LEU A 184 2.66 -9.91 -8.46
C LEU A 184 3.59 -10.51 -7.39
N CYS A 185 4.26 -9.67 -6.58
CA CYS A 185 5.06 -10.13 -5.45
C CYS A 185 4.22 -10.81 -4.37
N LEU A 186 3.04 -10.26 -4.07
CA LEU A 186 2.11 -10.85 -3.11
C LEU A 186 1.58 -12.20 -3.60
N LEU A 187 1.26 -12.34 -4.89
CA LEU A 187 0.88 -13.62 -5.48
C LEU A 187 2.02 -14.65 -5.43
N LYS A 188 3.27 -14.21 -5.63
CA LYS A 188 4.49 -15.04 -5.45
C LYS A 188 4.78 -15.37 -3.98
N ARG A 189 4.08 -14.76 -3.02
CA ARG A 189 4.33 -14.82 -1.56
C ARG A 189 5.72 -14.32 -1.15
N ASP A 190 6.30 -13.40 -1.92
CA ASP A 190 7.56 -12.73 -1.55
C ASP A 190 7.27 -11.41 -0.83
N TYR A 191 7.01 -11.52 0.47
CA TYR A 191 6.63 -10.41 1.33
C TYR A 191 7.78 -9.42 1.58
N VAL A 192 9.03 -9.91 1.63
CA VAL A 192 10.21 -9.05 1.84
C VAL A 192 10.35 -8.08 0.67
N ARG A 193 10.23 -8.57 -0.57
CA ARG A 193 10.28 -7.70 -1.75
C ARG A 193 9.07 -6.78 -1.82
N ALA A 194 7.87 -7.25 -1.48
CA ALA A 194 6.69 -6.39 -1.42
C ALA A 194 6.88 -5.18 -0.49
N ASN A 195 7.51 -5.36 0.67
CA ASN A 195 7.84 -4.27 1.60
C ASN A 195 8.91 -3.31 1.05
N ILE A 196 9.89 -3.81 0.28
CA ILE A 196 10.87 -2.94 -0.38
C ILE A 196 10.18 -2.10 -1.45
N ILE A 197 9.27 -2.69 -2.22
CA ILE A 197 8.49 -2.03 -3.28
C ILE A 197 7.54 -0.98 -2.69
N SER A 198 6.87 -1.26 -1.57
CA SER A 198 5.95 -0.30 -0.95
C SER A 198 6.64 1.00 -0.52
N LYS A 199 7.91 0.93 -0.06
CA LYS A 199 8.71 2.10 0.33
C LYS A 199 9.09 3.02 -0.84
N LYS A 200 9.00 2.53 -2.07
CA LYS A 200 9.35 3.28 -3.28
C LYS A 200 8.23 4.24 -3.71
N ILE A 201 7.01 4.03 -3.22
CA ILE A 201 5.88 4.90 -3.48
C ILE A 201 5.92 6.12 -2.55
N ASN A 202 5.77 7.31 -3.13
CA ASN A 202 5.70 8.54 -2.35
C ASN A 202 4.28 8.77 -1.79
N ILE A 203 4.11 8.58 -0.49
CA ILE A 203 2.82 8.74 0.22
C ILE A 203 2.23 10.15 0.05
N ARG A 204 3.05 11.18 -0.23
CA ARG A 204 2.56 12.55 -0.46
C ARG A 204 1.72 12.67 -1.73
N TYR A 205 1.98 11.84 -2.74
CA TYR A 205 1.24 11.85 -4.00
C TYR A 205 -0.23 11.43 -3.82
N PHE A 206 -0.51 10.55 -2.85
CA PHE A 206 -1.86 10.10 -2.54
C PHE A 206 -2.77 11.14 -1.87
N LYS A 207 -2.27 12.35 -1.62
CA LYS A 207 -3.09 13.48 -1.14
C LYS A 207 -3.86 14.17 -2.27
N GLU A 208 -3.46 13.94 -3.53
CA GLU A 208 -4.10 14.52 -4.70
C GLU A 208 -5.44 13.81 -4.99
N THR A 209 -6.48 14.59 -5.34
CA THR A 209 -7.85 14.09 -5.51
C THR A 209 -8.04 13.18 -6.72
N GLU A 210 -7.17 13.26 -7.73
CA GLU A 210 -7.25 12.48 -8.98
C GLU A 210 -6.73 11.04 -8.84
N VAL A 211 -6.08 10.72 -7.71
CA VAL A 211 -5.30 9.47 -7.49
C VAL A 211 -5.99 8.55 -6.48
N GLN A 212 -7.26 8.80 -6.16
CA GLN A 212 -7.97 8.06 -5.11
C GLN A 212 -8.10 6.56 -5.42
N ASP A 213 -8.32 6.18 -6.68
CA ASP A 213 -8.39 4.76 -7.08
C ASP A 213 -7.08 4.00 -6.81
N LEU A 214 -5.94 4.65 -7.11
CA LEU A 214 -4.62 4.07 -6.87
C LEU A 214 -4.30 4.01 -5.38
N LYS A 215 -4.79 4.98 -4.60
CA LYS A 215 -4.68 4.98 -3.14
C LYS A 215 -5.41 3.77 -2.53
N LEU A 216 -6.64 3.48 -2.98
CA LEU A 216 -7.41 2.33 -2.51
C LEU A 216 -6.68 1.01 -2.81
N ARG A 217 -6.28 0.81 -4.07
CA ARG A 217 -5.51 -0.38 -4.47
C ARG A 217 -4.22 -0.55 -3.67
N PHE A 218 -3.50 0.54 -3.42
CA PHE A 218 -2.29 0.52 -2.61
C PHE A 218 -2.57 0.01 -1.20
N TYR A 219 -3.56 0.58 -0.52
CA TYR A 219 -3.87 0.18 0.85
C TYR A 219 -4.45 -1.23 0.95
N ASP A 220 -5.22 -1.69 -0.04
CA ASP A 220 -5.71 -3.08 -0.09
C ASP A 220 -4.52 -4.07 -0.13
N LEU A 221 -3.54 -3.83 -1.01
CA LEU A 221 -2.32 -4.66 -1.09
C LEU A 221 -1.47 -4.56 0.19
N MET A 222 -1.40 -3.37 0.80
CA MET A 222 -0.70 -3.19 2.08
C MET A 222 -1.39 -3.92 3.23
N ILE A 223 -2.72 -3.97 3.24
CA ILE A 223 -3.49 -4.73 4.23
C ILE A 223 -3.20 -6.22 4.08
N GLU A 224 -3.21 -6.76 2.86
CA GLU A 224 -2.84 -8.17 2.63
C GLU A 224 -1.43 -8.49 3.16
N TYR A 225 -0.47 -7.59 2.92
CA TYR A 225 0.88 -7.69 3.47
C TYR A 225 0.88 -7.66 5.02
N SER A 226 0.26 -6.65 5.64
CA SER A 226 0.22 -6.50 7.10
C SER A 226 -0.51 -7.66 7.79
N LEU A 227 -1.51 -8.25 7.12
CA LEU A 227 -2.21 -9.43 7.63
C LEU A 227 -1.34 -10.68 7.64
N HIS A 228 -0.40 -10.82 6.70
CA HIS A 228 0.56 -11.91 6.68
C HIS A 228 1.59 -11.76 7.82
N GLU A 229 2.15 -10.57 7.99
CA GLU A 229 3.14 -10.28 9.04
C GLU A 229 2.54 -10.18 10.45
N ASN A 230 1.20 -10.21 10.58
CA ASN A 230 0.46 -10.00 11.83
C ASN A 230 0.70 -8.61 12.47
N GLU A 231 1.02 -7.60 11.65
CA GLU A 231 1.18 -6.21 12.09
C GLU A 231 -0.18 -5.51 12.16
N TYR A 232 -0.99 -5.85 13.17
CA TYR A 232 -2.36 -5.35 13.30
C TYR A 232 -2.44 -3.81 13.49
N LEU A 233 -1.45 -3.21 14.14
CA LEU A 233 -1.39 -1.74 14.31
C LEU A 233 -1.25 -1.01 12.96
N GLN A 234 -0.43 -1.54 12.06
CA GLN A 234 -0.26 -0.97 10.71
C GLN A 234 -1.51 -1.21 9.86
N ALA A 235 -2.11 -2.40 9.95
CA ALA A 235 -3.38 -2.70 9.29
C ALA A 235 -4.47 -1.68 9.69
N CYS A 236 -4.60 -1.37 10.99
CA CYS A 236 -5.50 -0.30 11.44
C CYS A 236 -5.20 1.05 10.76
N LYS A 237 -3.92 1.47 10.75
CA LYS A 237 -3.52 2.73 10.11
C LYS A 237 -3.89 2.75 8.63
N HIS A 238 -3.73 1.62 7.92
CA HIS A 238 -4.12 1.48 6.52
C HIS A 238 -5.64 1.60 6.32
N TYR A 239 -6.46 0.91 7.11
CA TYR A 239 -7.93 1.05 7.06
C TYR A 239 -8.40 2.47 7.38
N ARG A 240 -7.71 3.16 8.29
CA ARG A 240 -8.00 4.57 8.56
C ARG A 240 -7.66 5.47 7.37
N GLN A 241 -6.55 5.23 6.70
CA GLN A 241 -6.20 5.97 5.48
C GLN A 241 -7.19 5.71 4.34
N ILE A 242 -7.80 4.51 4.27
CA ILE A 242 -8.92 4.22 3.38
C ILE A 242 -10.14 5.06 3.78
N TYR A 243 -10.52 5.07 5.06
CA TYR A 243 -11.62 5.90 5.57
C TYR A 243 -11.42 7.40 5.30
N ASP A 244 -10.19 7.92 5.43
CA ASP A 244 -9.87 9.31 5.13
C ASP A 244 -10.07 9.71 3.66
N THR A 245 -10.29 8.75 2.76
CA THR A 245 -10.44 9.00 1.32
C THR A 245 -11.85 9.53 1.01
N PRO A 246 -11.97 10.66 0.28
CA PRO A 246 -13.26 11.30 0.00
C PRO A 246 -14.30 10.39 -0.69
N ILE A 247 -13.88 9.55 -1.64
CA ILE A 247 -14.78 8.57 -2.29
C ILE A 247 -15.40 7.61 -1.26
N VAL A 248 -14.60 7.14 -0.30
CA VAL A 248 -15.07 6.20 0.73
C VAL A 248 -15.95 6.91 1.75
N LYS A 249 -15.66 8.16 2.11
CA LYS A 249 -16.56 8.97 2.96
C LYS A 249 -17.90 9.25 2.30
N ALA A 250 -17.94 9.34 0.97
CA ALA A 250 -19.18 9.54 0.23
C ALA A 250 -20.06 8.28 0.17
N ASP A 251 -19.46 7.07 0.25
CA ASP A 251 -20.19 5.80 0.30
C ASP A 251 -20.29 5.26 1.75
N PRO A 252 -21.47 5.38 2.41
CA PRO A 252 -21.64 4.98 3.80
C PRO A 252 -21.45 3.47 4.02
N ALA A 253 -21.64 2.63 3.00
CA ALA A 253 -21.49 1.18 3.15
C ALA A 253 -20.00 0.77 3.22
N GLN A 254 -19.15 1.39 2.40
CA GLN A 254 -17.70 1.17 2.43
C GLN A 254 -17.04 1.82 3.64
N ALA A 255 -17.50 3.02 4.03
CA ALA A 255 -17.06 3.69 5.25
C ALA A 255 -17.31 2.81 6.49
N LYS A 256 -18.52 2.24 6.61
CA LYS A 256 -18.86 1.29 7.69
C LYS A 256 -17.89 0.12 7.74
N LYS A 257 -17.70 -0.60 6.62
CA LYS A 257 -16.78 -1.74 6.56
C LYS A 257 -15.33 -1.35 6.91
N ALA A 258 -14.85 -0.21 6.44
CA ALA A 258 -13.49 0.26 6.73
C ALA A 258 -13.29 0.53 8.23
N VAL A 259 -14.27 1.19 8.88
CA VAL A 259 -14.22 1.47 10.31
C VAL A 259 -14.37 0.20 11.14
N GLU A 260 -15.29 -0.71 10.78
CA GLU A 260 -15.44 -2.00 11.48
C GLU A 260 -14.14 -2.81 11.47
N ASN A 261 -13.47 -2.88 10.31
CA ASN A 261 -12.17 -3.54 10.19
C ASN A 261 -11.10 -2.79 10.99
N ALA A 262 -11.06 -1.45 10.95
CA ALA A 262 -10.12 -0.67 11.73
C ALA A 262 -10.28 -0.94 13.23
N VAL A 263 -11.51 -0.91 13.76
CA VAL A 263 -11.83 -1.23 15.15
C VAL A 263 -11.27 -2.61 15.53
N LEU A 264 -11.53 -3.62 14.71
CA LEU A 264 -11.08 -4.97 14.98
C LEU A 264 -9.56 -5.06 15.09
N PHE A 265 -8.82 -4.45 14.15
CA PHE A 265 -7.36 -4.52 14.14
C PHE A 265 -6.72 -3.70 15.28
N VAL A 266 -7.34 -2.62 15.74
CA VAL A 266 -6.88 -1.90 16.94
C VAL A 266 -6.97 -2.76 18.20
N VAL A 267 -8.05 -3.51 18.34
CA VAL A 267 -8.27 -4.37 19.52
C VAL A 267 -7.32 -5.58 19.50
N LEU A 268 -6.99 -6.10 18.32
CA LEU A 268 -6.01 -7.19 18.17
C LEU A 268 -4.56 -6.74 18.41
N ALA A 269 -4.25 -5.46 18.18
CA ALA A 269 -2.91 -4.93 18.38
C ALA A 269 -2.48 -5.00 19.86
N PRO A 270 -1.20 -5.31 20.14
CA PRO A 270 -0.66 -5.29 21.50
C PRO A 270 -0.76 -3.89 22.11
N PHE A 271 -0.79 -3.82 23.44
CA PHE A 271 -0.85 -2.53 24.11
C PHE A 271 0.45 -1.75 23.93
N ASP A 272 0.31 -0.56 23.35
CA ASP A 272 1.37 0.42 23.19
C ASP A 272 0.78 1.82 23.33
N ASN A 273 1.64 2.82 23.55
CA ASN A 273 1.21 4.22 23.61
C ASN A 273 0.51 4.64 22.31
N GLU A 274 1.00 4.18 21.16
CA GLU A 274 0.36 4.42 19.86
C GLU A 274 -1.04 3.80 19.80
N GLN A 275 -1.19 2.58 20.33
CA GLN A 275 -2.44 1.85 20.33
C GLN A 275 -3.49 2.55 21.19
N SER A 276 -3.09 3.08 22.36
CA SER A 276 -3.99 3.83 23.24
C SER A 276 -4.53 5.12 22.59
N ASP A 277 -3.69 5.85 21.85
CA ASP A 277 -4.10 7.05 21.10
C ASP A 277 -4.99 6.67 19.90
N LEU A 278 -4.64 5.59 19.18
CA LEU A 278 -5.44 5.08 18.06
C LEU A 278 -6.84 4.61 18.49
N ILE A 279 -6.98 3.90 19.61
CA ILE A 279 -8.29 3.51 20.15
C ILE A 279 -9.19 4.73 20.31
N GLN A 280 -8.70 5.80 20.94
CA GLN A 280 -9.52 6.98 21.22
C GLN A 280 -9.95 7.68 19.94
N ARG A 281 -9.07 7.76 18.95
CA ARG A 281 -9.39 8.35 17.64
C ARG A 281 -10.42 7.52 16.88
N VAL A 282 -10.23 6.20 16.82
CA VAL A 282 -11.17 5.29 16.15
C VAL A 282 -12.52 5.25 16.88
N TYR A 283 -12.55 5.46 18.20
CA TYR A 283 -13.81 5.60 18.95
C TYR A 283 -14.63 6.82 18.51
N ILE A 284 -13.97 7.95 18.24
CA ILE A 284 -14.64 9.16 17.70
C ILE A 284 -15.14 8.87 16.28
N GLU A 285 -14.31 8.27 15.42
CA GLU A 285 -14.68 7.91 14.04
C GLU A 285 -15.82 6.88 13.98
N ALA A 286 -15.87 5.94 14.93
CA ALA A 286 -16.96 4.97 15.05
C ALA A 286 -18.30 5.62 15.48
N ASP A 287 -18.24 6.74 16.20
CA ASP A 287 -19.41 7.55 16.55
C ASP A 287 -19.97 8.29 15.32
N GLU A 288 -19.09 8.80 14.46
CA GLU A 288 -19.49 9.45 13.20
C GLU A 288 -20.20 8.50 12.23
N VAL A 289 -19.85 7.20 12.26
CA VAL A 289 -20.32 6.19 11.30
C VAL A 289 -21.52 5.37 11.82
N ASP A 290 -21.94 5.60 13.07
CA ASP A 290 -23.10 4.97 13.74
C ASP A 290 -23.02 3.42 13.73
N THR A 291 -21.95 2.89 14.34
CA THR A 291 -21.73 1.44 14.52
C THR A 291 -21.76 1.06 16.01
N PRO A 292 -22.96 0.91 16.62
CA PRO A 292 -23.10 0.82 18.07
C PRO A 292 -22.41 -0.42 18.67
N VAL A 293 -22.46 -1.57 17.99
CA VAL A 293 -21.84 -2.82 18.48
C VAL A 293 -20.32 -2.69 18.60
N TYR A 294 -19.66 -2.12 17.58
CA TYR A 294 -18.21 -1.93 17.58
C TYR A 294 -17.77 -0.81 18.52
N LYS A 295 -18.61 0.22 18.70
CA LYS A 295 -18.41 1.29 19.69
C LYS A 295 -18.45 0.74 21.11
N ASP A 296 -19.42 -0.12 21.42
CA ASP A 296 -19.53 -0.76 22.73
C ASP A 296 -18.31 -1.66 23.01
N LEU A 297 -17.87 -2.42 22.01
CA LEU A 297 -16.64 -3.21 22.10
C LEU A 297 -15.43 -2.31 22.44
N LEU A 298 -15.23 -1.21 21.69
CA LEU A 298 -14.15 -0.26 21.99
C LEU A 298 -14.27 0.33 23.38
N LYS A 299 -15.50 0.68 23.81
CA LYS A 299 -15.75 1.24 25.14
C LYS A 299 -15.29 0.28 26.23
N CYS A 300 -15.52 -1.02 26.09
CA CYS A 300 -15.04 -2.03 27.04
C CYS A 300 -13.49 -2.07 27.15
N PHE A 301 -12.77 -1.81 26.06
CA PHE A 301 -11.29 -1.73 26.08
C PHE A 301 -10.75 -0.36 26.53
N ILE A 302 -11.55 0.71 26.40
CA ILE A 302 -11.21 2.05 26.90
C ILE A 302 -11.40 2.14 28.40
N THR A 303 -12.50 1.58 28.92
CA THR A 303 -12.77 1.59 30.36
C THR A 303 -11.81 0.65 31.06
N THR A 304 -11.32 1.08 32.23
CA THR A 304 -10.45 0.26 33.08
C THR A 304 -11.29 -0.68 33.95
N GLU A 305 -12.14 -1.47 33.30
CA GLU A 305 -13.03 -2.43 33.94
C GLU A 305 -12.67 -3.85 33.54
N LEU A 306 -13.00 -4.81 34.40
CA LEU A 306 -12.76 -6.23 34.16
C LEU A 306 -13.78 -6.77 33.15
N MET A 307 -13.30 -7.50 32.16
CA MET A 307 -14.13 -8.11 31.13
C MET A 307 -14.14 -9.63 31.28
N ARG A 308 -15.33 -10.24 31.31
CA ARG A 308 -15.44 -11.71 31.25
C ARG A 308 -15.48 -12.16 29.81
N TRP A 309 -14.56 -13.04 29.42
CA TRP A 309 -14.45 -13.50 28.04
C TRP A 309 -15.74 -14.17 27.54
N ALA A 310 -16.38 -15.01 28.37
CA ALA A 310 -17.61 -15.70 28.00
C ALA A 310 -18.74 -14.74 27.58
N MET A 311 -18.79 -13.53 28.15
CA MET A 311 -19.79 -12.53 27.81
C MET A 311 -19.45 -11.83 26.47
N ILE A 312 -18.17 -11.58 26.21
CA ILE A 312 -17.69 -11.01 24.94
C ILE A 312 -17.97 -11.98 23.80
N GLU A 313 -17.69 -13.26 23.99
CA GLU A 313 -17.89 -14.29 22.97
C GLU A 313 -19.38 -14.45 22.61
N GLN A 314 -20.27 -14.37 23.59
CA GLN A 314 -21.71 -14.46 23.37
C GLN A 314 -22.29 -13.22 22.66
N ILE A 315 -21.86 -12.02 23.06
CA ILE A 315 -22.42 -10.77 22.53
C ILE A 315 -21.84 -10.46 21.15
N TYR A 316 -20.53 -10.60 20.98
CA TYR A 316 -19.83 -10.17 19.77
C TYR A 316 -19.51 -11.32 18.82
N GLY A 317 -19.55 -12.58 19.25
CA GLY A 317 -19.32 -13.76 18.40
C GLY A 317 -20.12 -13.79 17.09
N PRO A 318 -21.46 -13.58 17.10
CA PRO A 318 -22.25 -13.63 15.86
C PRO A 318 -21.95 -12.46 14.91
N THR A 319 -21.67 -11.27 15.44
CA THR A 319 -21.33 -10.08 14.65
C THR A 319 -19.91 -10.11 14.09
N LEU A 320 -18.96 -10.67 14.85
CA LEU A 320 -17.57 -10.85 14.41
C LEU A 320 -17.47 -11.95 13.34
N GLY A 321 -18.27 -13.01 13.42
CA GLY A 321 -18.32 -14.07 12.42
C GLY A 321 -18.95 -13.67 11.09
N GLN A 322 -19.74 -12.58 11.05
CA GLN A 322 -20.31 -12.03 9.81
C GLN A 322 -19.31 -11.15 9.04
N ASN A 323 -18.26 -10.65 9.72
CA ASN A 323 -17.34 -9.72 9.09
C ASN A 323 -16.32 -10.46 8.20
N THR A 324 -16.15 -9.99 6.97
CA THR A 324 -15.29 -10.60 5.93
C THR A 324 -13.85 -10.81 6.38
N ALA A 325 -13.34 -10.00 7.31
CA ALA A 325 -11.99 -10.10 7.85
C ALA A 325 -11.82 -11.23 8.90
N LEU A 326 -12.91 -11.83 9.41
CA LEU A 326 -12.89 -12.90 10.41
C LEU A 326 -13.73 -14.12 10.01
N ALA A 327 -14.12 -14.22 8.73
CA ALA A 327 -14.92 -15.31 8.22
C ALA A 327 -14.35 -16.66 8.70
N THR A 328 -15.20 -17.42 9.38
CA THR A 328 -14.91 -18.58 10.23
C THR A 328 -14.28 -19.79 9.53
N GLY A 329 -13.96 -19.67 8.23
CA GLY A 329 -13.34 -20.72 7.42
C GLY A 329 -11.81 -20.76 7.48
N ASP A 330 -11.14 -19.63 7.73
CA ASP A 330 -9.68 -19.55 7.59
C ASP A 330 -8.93 -19.87 8.90
N GLU A 331 -7.82 -20.62 8.77
CA GLU A 331 -6.89 -20.87 9.88
C GLU A 331 -6.37 -19.54 10.49
N ALA A 332 -6.30 -18.49 9.67
CA ALA A 332 -6.00 -17.13 10.09
C ALA A 332 -7.08 -16.52 10.99
N ALA A 333 -8.37 -16.78 10.74
CA ALA A 333 -9.45 -16.30 11.58
C ALA A 333 -9.42 -16.96 12.98
N ARG A 334 -9.12 -18.26 13.05
CA ARG A 334 -8.92 -18.96 14.33
C ARG A 334 -7.73 -18.41 15.12
N LYS A 335 -6.64 -18.05 14.43
CA LYS A 335 -5.49 -17.38 15.05
C LYS A 335 -5.88 -16.00 15.60
N ARG A 336 -6.63 -15.20 14.83
CA ARG A 336 -7.12 -13.88 15.26
C ARG A 336 -8.06 -13.96 16.48
N LEU A 337 -8.94 -14.97 16.54
CA LEU A 337 -9.80 -15.19 17.71
C LEU A 337 -9.00 -15.55 18.96
N LYS A 338 -7.97 -16.40 18.83
CA LYS A 338 -7.05 -16.69 19.94
C LYS A 338 -6.32 -15.44 20.39
N GLU A 339 -5.90 -14.60 19.46
CA GLU A 339 -5.21 -13.36 19.78
C GLU A 339 -6.14 -12.35 20.47
N LEU A 340 -7.41 -12.27 20.05
CA LEU A 340 -8.43 -11.47 20.73
C LEU A 340 -8.62 -11.92 22.19
N HIS A 341 -8.65 -13.23 22.43
CA HIS A 341 -8.70 -13.80 23.78
C HIS A 341 -7.47 -13.42 24.60
N ASN A 342 -6.27 -13.56 24.03
CA ASN A 342 -5.02 -13.15 24.67
C ASN A 342 -5.05 -11.65 25.05
N ARG A 343 -5.59 -10.78 24.20
CA ARG A 343 -5.70 -9.34 24.45
C ARG A 343 -6.72 -8.99 25.54
N ALA A 344 -7.85 -9.70 25.60
CA ALA A 344 -8.83 -9.52 26.66
C ALA A 344 -8.22 -9.88 28.04
N VAL A 345 -7.48 -10.99 28.10
CA VAL A 345 -6.75 -11.42 29.30
C VAL A 345 -5.66 -10.41 29.68
N GLU A 346 -4.90 -9.90 28.70
CA GLU A 346 -3.89 -8.86 28.91
C GLU A 346 -4.50 -7.56 29.46
N HIS A 347 -5.66 -7.13 28.94
CA HIS A 347 -6.42 -6.00 29.48
C HIS A 347 -6.81 -6.22 30.94
N ASN A 348 -7.38 -7.37 31.27
CA ASN A 348 -7.76 -7.70 32.64
C ASN A 348 -6.56 -7.67 33.59
N ILE A 349 -5.42 -8.22 33.19
CA ILE A 349 -4.19 -8.19 34.00
C ILE A 349 -3.72 -6.75 34.21
N ARG A 350 -3.76 -5.89 33.19
CA ARG A 350 -3.40 -4.46 33.31
C ARG A 350 -4.35 -3.72 34.25
N VAL A 351 -5.65 -3.99 34.17
CA VAL A 351 -6.65 -3.43 35.09
C VAL A 351 -6.35 -3.88 36.52
N ILE A 352 -6.12 -5.18 36.74
CA ILE A 352 -5.78 -5.72 38.06
C ILE A 352 -4.51 -5.10 38.61
N ALA A 353 -3.47 -4.92 37.79
CA ALA A 353 -2.21 -4.31 38.21
C ALA A 353 -2.36 -2.84 38.65
N LYS A 354 -3.36 -2.11 38.14
CA LYS A 354 -3.65 -0.73 38.57
C LYS A 354 -4.37 -0.67 39.92
N TYR A 355 -5.30 -1.59 40.17
CA TYR A 355 -6.16 -1.54 41.36
C TYR A 355 -5.66 -2.40 42.53
N TYR A 356 -4.93 -3.47 42.27
CA TYR A 356 -4.48 -4.43 43.28
C TYR A 356 -2.98 -4.32 43.52
N THR A 357 -2.58 -4.18 44.79
CA THR A 357 -1.16 -4.27 45.19
C THR A 357 -0.71 -5.72 45.34
N ARG A 358 -1.58 -6.56 45.91
CA ARG A 358 -1.40 -8.01 46.12
C ARG A 358 -2.70 -8.75 45.82
N ILE A 359 -2.61 -9.88 45.13
CA ILE A 359 -3.75 -10.75 44.83
C ILE A 359 -3.36 -12.22 45.01
N THR A 360 -4.30 -13.06 45.43
CA THR A 360 -4.10 -14.51 45.49
C THR A 360 -4.25 -15.14 44.10
N THR A 361 -3.46 -16.17 43.79
CA THR A 361 -3.51 -16.86 42.48
C THR A 361 -4.90 -17.44 42.20
N LYS A 362 -5.54 -18.04 43.21
CA LYS A 362 -6.92 -18.56 43.11
C LYS A 362 -7.95 -17.50 42.72
N ARG A 363 -7.79 -16.27 43.22
CA ARG A 363 -8.70 -15.18 42.85
C ARG A 363 -8.38 -14.65 41.46
N LEU A 364 -7.11 -14.60 41.10
CA LEU A 364 -6.67 -14.18 39.77
C LEU A 364 -7.21 -15.11 38.69
N THR A 365 -7.15 -16.43 38.89
CA THR A 365 -7.64 -17.41 37.91
C THR A 365 -9.14 -17.36 37.72
N GLN A 366 -9.91 -17.10 38.79
CA GLN A 366 -11.34 -16.82 38.70
C GLN A 366 -11.69 -15.54 37.93
N LEU A 367 -10.81 -14.54 37.91
CA LEU A 367 -11.05 -13.28 37.20
C LEU A 367 -10.66 -13.36 35.73
N LEU A 368 -9.70 -14.23 35.40
CA LEU A 368 -9.20 -14.42 34.04
C LEU A 368 -9.86 -15.60 33.31
N ASP A 369 -10.66 -16.42 34.00
CA ASP A 369 -11.27 -17.66 33.48
C ASP A 369 -10.23 -18.62 32.85
N LEU A 370 -9.02 -18.64 33.40
CA LEU A 370 -7.88 -19.42 32.92
C LEU A 370 -7.35 -20.36 34.01
N PRO A 371 -6.75 -21.52 33.63
CA PRO A 371 -6.10 -22.39 34.60
C PRO A 371 -4.83 -21.75 35.17
N ASP A 372 -4.43 -22.18 36.38
CA ASP A 372 -3.29 -21.63 37.12
C ASP A 372 -1.99 -21.63 36.30
N LYS A 373 -1.73 -22.70 35.53
CA LYS A 373 -0.52 -22.82 34.69
C LYS A 373 -0.46 -21.77 33.59
N ASP A 374 -1.56 -21.58 32.87
CA ASP A 374 -1.62 -20.64 31.75
C ASP A 374 -1.56 -19.19 32.27
N CYS A 375 -2.20 -18.91 33.42
CA CYS A 375 -2.11 -17.61 34.08
C CYS A 375 -0.67 -17.22 34.42
N GLU A 376 0.12 -18.16 34.95
CA GLU A 376 1.54 -17.91 35.24
C GLU A 376 2.35 -17.66 33.97
N GLU A 377 2.09 -18.40 32.89
CA GLU A 377 2.76 -18.22 31.61
C GLU A 377 2.46 -16.84 31.01
N PHE A 378 1.19 -16.42 31.01
CA PHE A 378 0.77 -15.11 30.54
C PHE A 378 1.37 -13.98 31.37
N LEU A 379 1.33 -14.06 32.70
CA LEU A 379 1.98 -13.09 33.56
C LEU A 379 3.48 -13.00 33.29
N SER A 380 4.15 -14.14 33.11
CA SER A 380 5.59 -14.18 32.82
C SER A 380 5.91 -13.47 31.49
N LYS A 381 5.13 -13.74 30.44
CA LYS A 381 5.27 -13.06 29.14
C LYS A 381 5.12 -11.54 29.27
N LEU A 382 4.13 -11.08 30.03
CA LEU A 382 3.87 -9.65 30.23
C LEU A 382 4.93 -8.94 31.08
N VAL A 383 5.50 -9.63 32.07
CA VAL A 383 6.63 -9.10 32.85
C VAL A 383 7.90 -9.00 31.98
N VAL A 384 8.16 -10.01 31.13
CA VAL A 384 9.29 -9.99 30.20
C VAL A 384 9.14 -8.88 29.15
N SER A 385 7.92 -8.66 28.64
CA SER A 385 7.63 -7.56 27.71
C SER A 385 7.65 -6.17 28.37
N LYS A 386 7.86 -6.09 29.68
CA LYS A 386 7.87 -4.86 30.49
C LYS A 386 6.57 -4.06 30.43
N THR A 387 5.46 -4.68 30.02
CA THR A 387 4.12 -4.06 30.01
C THR A 387 3.60 -3.83 31.42
N ILE A 388 3.85 -4.80 32.31
CA ILE A 388 3.50 -4.75 33.74
C ILE A 388 4.65 -5.21 34.61
N TYR A 389 4.67 -4.72 35.85
CA TYR A 389 5.54 -5.24 36.90
C TYR A 389 4.74 -6.19 37.78
N ALA A 390 5.17 -7.44 37.90
CA ALA A 390 4.59 -8.40 38.82
C ALA A 390 5.68 -9.33 39.37
N LYS A 391 5.51 -9.75 40.64
CA LYS A 391 6.30 -10.82 41.28
C LYS A 391 5.35 -11.91 41.74
N ILE A 392 5.69 -13.17 41.42
CA ILE A 392 4.89 -14.35 41.72
C ILE A 392 5.60 -15.15 42.83
N ASP A 393 4.92 -15.36 43.94
CA ASP A 393 5.31 -16.30 44.99
C ASP A 393 4.50 -17.60 44.83
N ARG A 394 5.14 -18.62 44.26
CA ARG A 394 4.50 -19.90 43.91
C ARG A 394 4.05 -20.70 45.15
N PRO A 395 4.87 -20.93 46.18
CA PRO A 395 4.43 -21.64 47.37
C PRO A 395 3.32 -20.92 48.14
N ALA A 396 3.38 -19.58 48.24
CA ALA A 396 2.37 -18.81 48.96
C ALA A 396 1.10 -18.54 48.12
N GLY A 397 1.16 -18.74 46.80
CA GLY A 397 0.06 -18.45 45.88
C GLY A 397 -0.28 -16.95 45.84
N LEU A 398 0.71 -16.08 45.90
CA LEU A 398 0.53 -14.63 45.98
C LEU A 398 1.24 -13.91 44.84
N VAL A 399 0.53 -13.00 44.17
CA VAL A 399 1.06 -12.14 43.11
C VAL A 399 1.07 -10.71 43.61
N SER A 400 2.23 -10.06 43.60
CA SER A 400 2.36 -8.65 43.97
C SER A 400 2.67 -7.80 42.73
N PHE A 401 1.86 -6.78 42.47
CA PHE A 401 2.05 -5.80 41.40
C PHE A 401 2.78 -4.53 41.88
N ALA A 402 2.89 -4.35 43.20
CA ALA A 402 3.61 -3.23 43.77
C ALA A 402 5.13 -3.35 43.54
N LYS A 403 5.74 -2.32 42.96
CA LYS A 403 7.20 -2.17 42.91
C LYS A 403 7.74 -2.02 44.34
N SER A 404 8.88 -2.64 44.60
CA SER A 404 9.59 -2.45 45.87
C SER A 404 10.08 -1.01 45.93
N LYS A 405 9.44 -0.18 46.75
CA LYS A 405 9.83 1.23 46.91
C LYS A 405 11.10 1.32 47.75
N HIS A 406 12.04 2.14 47.31
CA HIS A 406 13.19 2.50 48.15
C HIS A 406 12.80 3.57 49.17
N ALA A 407 13.50 3.66 50.30
CA ALA A 407 13.21 4.64 51.35
C ALA A 407 13.15 6.09 50.80
N ASN A 408 14.03 6.41 49.84
CA ASN A 408 14.04 7.72 49.17
C ASN A 408 12.78 7.99 48.34
N GLU A 409 12.22 6.98 47.66
CA GLU A 409 10.99 7.15 46.87
C GLU A 409 9.80 7.43 47.79
N VAL A 410 9.73 6.74 48.93
CA VAL A 410 8.69 6.97 49.94
C VAL A 410 8.78 8.39 50.51
N LEU A 411 9.99 8.87 50.81
CA LEU A 411 10.20 10.23 51.29
C LEU A 411 9.86 11.28 50.21
N ASN A 412 10.15 11.00 48.95
CA ASN A 412 9.81 11.88 47.83
C ASN A 412 8.30 11.96 47.59
N GLU A 413 7.60 10.82 47.61
CA GLU A 413 6.13 10.78 47.52
C GLU A 413 5.50 11.58 48.68
N TRP A 414 5.99 11.36 49.91
CA TRP A 414 5.51 12.10 51.07
C TRP A 414 5.79 13.62 50.98
N SER A 415 6.95 14.01 50.44
CA SER A 415 7.25 15.42 50.19
C SER A 415 6.33 16.02 49.12
N GLN A 416 5.98 15.27 48.07
CA GLN A 416 5.00 15.71 47.07
C GLN A 416 3.62 15.90 47.69
N ASP A 417 3.18 15.00 48.57
CA ASP A 417 1.90 15.10 49.27
C ASP A 417 1.85 16.34 50.19
N ILE A 418 2.93 16.66 50.89
CA ILE A 418 3.02 17.88 51.72
C ILE A 418 2.94 19.14 50.84
N ASN A 419 3.68 19.17 49.74
CA ASN A 419 3.63 20.30 48.80
C ASN A 419 2.22 20.46 48.21
N GLY A 420 1.56 19.35 47.87
CA GLY A 420 0.17 19.32 47.43
C GLY A 420 -0.79 19.87 48.49
N LEU A 421 -0.63 19.46 49.74
CA LEU A 421 -1.43 19.94 50.88
C LEU A 421 -1.26 21.45 51.10
N LEU A 422 -0.01 21.94 51.13
CA LEU A 422 0.28 23.36 51.30
C LEU A 422 -0.34 24.19 50.17
N GLY A 423 -0.20 23.75 48.91
CA GLY A 423 -0.83 24.41 47.77
C GLY A 423 -2.36 24.40 47.83
N LEU A 424 -2.97 23.35 48.41
CA LEU A 424 -4.42 23.27 48.60
C LEU A 424 -4.89 24.23 49.70
N ILE A 425 -4.12 24.36 50.80
CA ILE A 425 -4.38 25.32 51.89
C ILE A 425 -4.34 26.75 51.34
N GLU A 426 -3.28 27.11 50.60
CA GLU A 426 -3.13 28.45 50.02
C GLU A 426 -4.30 28.80 49.08
N LYS A 427 -4.65 27.89 48.16
CA LYS A 427 -5.83 28.06 47.29
C LYS A 427 -7.12 28.26 48.09
N THR A 428 -7.30 27.50 49.17
CA THR A 428 -8.49 27.61 50.02
C THR A 428 -8.52 28.95 50.74
N CYS A 429 -7.39 29.44 51.27
CA CYS A 429 -7.29 30.76 51.89
C CYS A 429 -7.62 31.90 50.91
N HIS A 430 -7.15 31.82 49.66
CA HIS A 430 -7.52 32.79 48.63
C HIS A 430 -9.01 32.75 48.27
N LEU A 431 -9.63 31.56 48.22
CA LEU A 431 -11.06 31.42 47.99
C LEU A 431 -11.88 32.00 49.15
N ILE A 432 -11.47 31.76 50.40
CA ILE A 432 -12.12 32.32 51.59
C ILE A 432 -12.06 33.85 51.58
N THR A 433 -10.88 34.43 51.34
CA THR A 433 -10.73 35.90 51.30
C THR A 433 -11.56 36.54 50.18
N LYS A 434 -11.65 35.88 49.01
CA LYS A 434 -12.52 36.33 47.92
C LYS A 434 -14.00 36.32 48.32
N GLU A 435 -14.48 35.24 48.95
CA GLU A 435 -15.86 35.10 49.43
C GLU A 435 -16.18 36.11 50.55
N GLU A 436 -15.25 36.35 51.48
CA GLU A 436 -15.39 37.36 52.54
C GLU A 436 -15.58 38.77 51.95
N ILE A 437 -14.78 39.13 50.93
CA ILE A 437 -14.91 40.42 50.24
C ILE A 437 -16.29 40.53 49.58
N ILE A 438 -16.73 39.51 48.85
CA ILE A 438 -18.05 39.51 48.19
C ILE A 438 -19.17 39.66 49.21
N HIS A 439 -19.18 38.85 50.28
CA HIS A 439 -20.20 38.91 51.32
C HIS A 439 -20.18 40.23 52.10
N SER A 440 -19.01 40.84 52.30
CA SER A 440 -18.90 42.16 52.91
C SER A 440 -19.53 43.25 52.03
N ILE A 441 -19.35 43.18 50.71
CA ILE A 441 -19.95 44.12 49.75
C ILE A 441 -21.47 43.93 49.69
N THR A 442 -21.95 42.69 49.67
CA THR A 442 -23.39 42.37 49.64
C THR A 442 -24.12 42.75 50.93
N LYS A 443 -23.44 42.81 52.09
CA LYS A 443 -24.02 43.31 53.35
C LYS A 443 -24.08 44.82 53.46
N VAL A 444 -23.31 45.55 52.65
CA VAL A 444 -23.21 47.01 52.66
C VAL A 444 -24.21 47.66 51.69
N ILE A 445 -24.73 46.89 50.74
CA ILE A 445 -25.88 47.22 49.88
C ILE A 445 -27.16 46.72 50.57
#